data_AF-A0A2T2N0N1-F1
#
_entry.id   AF-A0A2T2N0N1-F1
#
_cell.length_a   1.000
_cell.length_b   1.000
_cell.length_c   1.000
_cell.angle_alpha   90.00
_cell.angle_beta   90.00
_cell.angle_gamma   90.00
#
_symmetry.space_group_name_H-M   'P 1'
#
loop_
_entity.id
_entity.type
_entity.pdbx_description
1 polymer ?
#
loop_
_entity_poly.entity_id
_entity_poly.type
_entity_poly.pdbx_seq_one_letter_code
_entity_poly.pdbx_strand_id
1 'polypeptide(L)'
;MPKDNSRGLSRIFKNRVDGIFKKASALHEINNQARIAIFIEKPGVTPYVFTSDEEGFDWPCGAAEYSQEQHPVIKRPSNFCTLSDSISRGEVQLVKRCSLPPYAQLMNMSNVSQEPKNH
;
A
#
# COMPACT_ATOMS: atom_id res chain seq x y z
N MET A 1 40.73 22.64 -14.86
CA MET A 1 39.33 22.26 -15.19
C MET A 1 38.67 21.72 -13.92
N PRO A 2 37.46 22.16 -13.54
CA PRO A 2 36.76 21.59 -12.39
C PRO A 2 36.39 20.14 -12.71
N LYS A 3 36.65 19.21 -11.79
CA LYS A 3 36.24 17.80 -11.95
C LYS A 3 34.72 17.72 -11.92
N ASP A 4 34.12 17.11 -12.95
CA ASP A 4 32.70 16.83 -13.00
C ASP A 4 32.26 15.96 -11.82
N ASN A 5 31.71 16.58 -10.79
CA ASN A 5 31.18 15.92 -9.59
C ASN A 5 29.81 15.24 -9.84
N SER A 6 29.37 15.16 -11.09
CA SER A 6 28.07 14.64 -11.52
C SER A 6 27.85 13.17 -11.11
N ARG A 7 28.90 12.34 -11.12
CA ARG A 7 28.81 10.93 -10.69
C ARG A 7 28.54 10.80 -9.19
N GLY A 8 29.12 11.69 -8.38
CA GLY A 8 28.89 11.72 -6.93
C GLY A 8 27.45 12.09 -6.60
N LEU A 9 26.92 13.11 -7.28
CA LEU A 9 25.55 13.59 -7.09
C LEU A 9 24.50 12.54 -7.46
N SER A 10 24.67 11.83 -8.59
CA SER A 10 23.76 10.74 -8.98
C SER A 10 23.75 9.59 -7.97
N ARG A 11 24.93 9.24 -7.42
CA ARG A 11 25.04 8.22 -6.37
C ARG A 11 24.37 8.66 -5.07
N ILE A 12 24.58 9.92 -4.67
CA ILE A 12 23.95 10.50 -3.47
C ILE A 12 22.43 10.52 -3.64
N PHE A 13 21.93 10.95 -4.80
CA PHE A 13 20.50 10.95 -5.11
C PHE A 13 19.90 9.55 -4.95
N LYS A 14 20.50 8.54 -5.59
CA LYS A 14 20.04 7.15 -5.47
C LYS A 14 20.04 6.66 -4.02
N ASN A 15 21.10 6.93 -3.27
CA ASN A 15 21.19 6.56 -1.86
C ASN A 15 20.12 7.24 -0.99
N ARG A 16 19.79 8.50 -1.29
CA ARG A 16 18.73 9.25 -0.59
C ARG A 16 17.35 8.70 -0.93
N VAL A 17 17.07 8.39 -2.19
CA VAL A 17 15.84 7.71 -2.63
C VAL A 17 15.68 6.40 -1.86
N ASP A 18 16.70 5.55 -1.86
CA ASP A 18 16.65 4.25 -1.18
C ASP A 18 16.45 4.42 0.34
N GLY A 19 17.09 5.43 0.95
CA GLY A 19 16.91 5.75 2.37
C GLY A 19 15.50 6.26 2.73
N ILE A 20 14.87 7.04 1.85
CA ILE A 20 13.49 7.50 2.02
C ILE A 20 12.54 6.30 1.97
N PHE A 21 12.69 5.42 0.98
CA PHE A 21 11.82 4.26 0.83
C PHE A 21 11.94 3.27 2.00
N LYS A 22 13.14 3.08 2.55
CA LYS A 22 13.32 2.28 3.79
C LYS A 22 12.61 2.88 5.00
N LYS A 23 12.57 4.21 5.12
CA LYS A 23 11.85 4.88 6.20
C LYS A 23 10.34 4.78 6.01
N ALA A 24 9.88 4.90 4.76
CA ALA A 24 8.48 4.75 4.42
C ALA A 24 7.97 3.33 4.73
N SER A 25 8.75 2.30 4.37
CA SER A 25 8.42 0.92 4.74
C SER A 25 8.40 0.72 6.26
N ALA A 26 9.40 1.22 6.98
CA ALA A 26 9.43 1.11 8.45
C ALA A 26 8.27 1.86 9.12
N LEU A 27 7.84 3.00 8.57
CA LEU A 27 6.67 3.71 9.06
C LEU A 27 5.38 2.92 8.84
N HIS A 28 5.24 2.28 7.67
CA HIS A 28 4.11 1.40 7.38
C HIS A 28 4.09 0.17 8.30
N GLU A 29 5.25 -0.42 8.62
CA GLU A 29 5.36 -1.53 9.58
C GLU A 29 4.92 -1.13 11.00
N ILE A 30 5.14 0.12 11.42
CA ILE A 30 4.69 0.63 12.72
C ILE A 30 3.18 0.89 12.71
N ASN A 31 2.64 1.36 11.58
CA ASN A 31 1.23 1.68 11.42
C ASN A 31 0.70 1.18 10.07
N ASN A 32 0.21 -0.07 10.07
CA ASN A 32 -0.32 -0.73 8.87
C ASN A 32 -1.58 -0.05 8.31
N GLN A 33 -2.20 0.89 9.04
CA GLN A 33 -3.33 1.69 8.54
C GLN A 33 -2.86 2.93 7.78
N ALA A 34 -1.60 3.35 7.93
CA ALA A 34 -1.05 4.48 7.22
C ALA A 34 -0.75 4.08 5.77
N ARG A 35 -1.54 4.63 4.84
CA ARG A 35 -1.28 4.54 3.41
C ARG A 35 -0.23 5.58 3.03
N ILE A 36 0.85 5.16 2.39
CA ILE A 36 1.99 6.01 2.05
C ILE A 36 2.29 5.85 0.57
N ALA A 37 2.37 6.99 -0.14
CA ALA A 37 2.85 7.04 -1.51
C ALA A 37 3.86 8.17 -1.67
N ILE A 38 4.99 7.86 -2.31
CA ILE A 38 6.11 8.78 -2.47
C ILE A 38 6.55 8.72 -3.94
N PHE A 39 6.54 9.88 -4.58
CA PHE A 39 7.00 10.10 -5.95
C PHE A 39 8.24 10.98 -5.89
N ILE A 40 9.36 10.50 -6.42
CA ILE A 40 10.62 11.26 -6.46
C ILE A 40 11.04 11.43 -7.90
N GLU A 41 10.96 12.68 -8.37
CA GLU A 41 11.36 13.08 -9.70
C GLU A 41 12.72 13.75 -9.70
N LYS A 42 13.48 13.52 -10.78
CA LYS A 42 14.69 14.27 -11.09
C LYS A 42 14.75 14.50 -12.60
N PRO A 43 14.97 15.73 -13.08
CA PRO A 43 15.06 16.01 -14.50
C PRO A 43 16.06 15.08 -15.21
N GLY A 44 15.63 14.51 -16.33
CA GLY A 44 16.42 13.57 -17.15
C GLY A 44 16.64 12.19 -16.52
N VAL A 45 15.92 11.83 -15.46
CA VAL A 45 15.95 10.51 -14.83
C VAL A 45 14.52 10.00 -14.67
N THR A 46 14.30 8.72 -14.97
CA THR A 46 13.01 8.07 -14.72
C THR A 46 12.59 8.23 -13.26
N PRO A 47 11.34 8.63 -12.97
CA PRO A 47 10.88 8.83 -11.60
C PRO A 47 10.95 7.55 -10.76
N TYR A 48 11.13 7.71 -9.45
CA TYR A 48 11.10 6.62 -8.49
C TYR A 48 9.81 6.67 -7.68
N VAL A 49 9.15 5.52 -7.52
CA VAL A 49 7.88 5.44 -6.80
C VAL A 49 7.93 4.36 -5.73
N PHE A 50 7.41 4.71 -4.56
CA PHE A 50 7.06 3.80 -3.47
C PHE A 50 5.59 3.97 -3.14
N THR A 51 4.86 2.86 -3.03
CA THR A 51 3.49 2.82 -2.51
C THR A 51 3.37 1.68 -1.51
N SER A 52 2.68 1.93 -0.40
CA SER A 52 2.31 0.92 0.58
C SER A 52 1.00 0.21 0.24
N ASP A 53 0.31 0.60 -0.84
CA ASP A 53 -0.94 -0.02 -1.23
C ASP A 53 -0.71 -1.41 -1.85
N GLU A 54 -1.56 -2.36 -1.47
CA GLU A 54 -1.39 -3.79 -1.77
C GLU A 54 -2.16 -4.25 -3.00
N GLU A 55 -3.21 -3.52 -3.37
CA GLU A 55 -4.14 -3.88 -4.45
C GLU A 55 -3.79 -3.24 -5.81
N GLY A 56 -2.80 -2.33 -5.86
CA GLY A 56 -2.38 -1.69 -7.12
C GLY A 56 -1.96 -0.24 -6.94
N PHE A 57 -1.92 0.50 -8.06
CA PHE A 57 -1.64 1.94 -8.09
C PHE A 57 -2.91 2.79 -8.06
N ASP A 58 -4.00 2.27 -7.48
CA ASP A 58 -5.28 2.97 -7.43
C ASP A 58 -5.28 4.14 -6.42
N TRP A 59 -4.27 4.15 -5.54
CA TRP A 59 -4.06 5.19 -4.55
C TRP A 59 -2.59 5.65 -4.48
N PRO A 60 -2.32 6.97 -4.35
CA PRO A 60 -3.25 8.10 -4.38
C PRO A 60 -3.85 8.28 -5.77
N CYS A 61 -4.98 8.99 -5.85
CA CYS A 61 -5.63 9.31 -7.12
C CYS A 61 -4.61 9.88 -8.12
N GLY A 62 -4.53 9.28 -9.30
CA GLY A 62 -3.57 9.62 -10.35
C GLY A 62 -2.24 8.85 -10.32
N ALA A 63 -1.98 8.00 -9.33
CA ALA A 63 -0.76 7.19 -9.29
C ALA A 63 -0.70 6.16 -10.44
N ALA A 64 -1.84 5.57 -10.81
CA ALA A 64 -1.97 4.68 -11.96
C ALA A 64 -1.74 5.43 -13.28
N GLU A 65 -2.34 6.60 -13.44
CA GLU A 65 -2.18 7.48 -14.60
C GLU A 65 -0.71 7.93 -14.73
N TYR A 66 -0.12 8.39 -13.63
CA TYR A 66 1.29 8.73 -13.53
C TYR A 66 2.22 7.56 -13.88
N SER A 67 1.89 6.35 -13.45
CA SER A 67 2.64 5.15 -13.78
C SER A 67 2.60 4.84 -15.28
N GLN A 68 1.44 5.02 -15.91
CA GLN A 68 1.25 4.82 -17.34
C GLN A 68 1.96 5.90 -18.18
N GLU A 69 1.95 7.16 -17.73
CA GLU A 69 2.54 8.28 -18.47
C GLU A 69 4.07 8.38 -18.32
N GLN A 70 4.58 8.16 -17.11
CA GLN A 70 6.00 8.44 -16.78
C GLN A 70 6.87 7.18 -16.69
N HIS A 71 6.27 5.99 -16.78
CA HIS A 71 6.94 4.69 -16.65
C HIS A 71 7.96 4.63 -15.49
N PRO A 72 7.54 4.93 -14.25
CA PRO A 72 8.44 5.06 -13.12
C PRO A 72 9.10 3.73 -12.73
N VAL A 73 10.28 3.83 -12.10
CA VAL A 73 10.93 2.69 -11.46
C VAL A 73 10.30 2.46 -10.09
N ILE A 74 9.51 1.39 -9.98
CA ILE A 74 8.90 0.96 -8.74
C ILE A 74 9.96 0.30 -7.87
N LYS A 75 10.18 0.84 -6.67
CA LYS A 75 11.13 0.28 -5.71
C LYS A 75 10.43 -0.02 -4.39
N ARG A 76 10.31 -1.30 -4.09
CA ARG A 76 9.96 -1.79 -2.75
C ARG A 76 11.23 -2.29 -2.05
N PRO A 77 11.50 -1.88 -0.80
CA PRO A 77 12.57 -2.46 0.00
C PRO A 77 12.41 -3.98 0.09
N SER A 78 13.50 -4.74 0.13
CA SER A 78 13.48 -6.21 0.13
C SER A 78 12.78 -6.84 1.35
N ASN A 79 12.70 -6.08 2.45
CA ASN A 79 11.99 -6.46 3.68
C ASN A 79 10.51 -6.04 3.67
N PHE A 80 10.07 -5.26 2.68
CA PHE A 80 8.68 -4.86 2.56
C PHE A 80 7.91 -5.96 1.83
N CYS A 81 7.14 -6.74 2.59
CA CYS A 81 6.21 -7.73 2.06
C CYS A 81 4.79 -7.26 2.38
N THR A 82 3.97 -7.11 1.36
CA THR A 82 2.55 -6.85 1.53
C THR A 82 1.83 -8.14 1.94
N LEU A 83 0.66 -8.04 2.58
CA LEU A 83 -0.21 -9.19 2.81
C LEU A 83 -0.54 -9.89 1.48
N SER A 84 -0.79 -9.13 0.41
CA SER A 84 -0.98 -9.70 -0.94
C SER A 84 0.25 -10.46 -1.46
N ASP A 85 1.47 -9.94 -1.26
CA ASP A 85 2.72 -10.63 -1.61
C ASP A 85 2.92 -11.92 -0.78
N SER A 86 2.67 -11.88 0.53
CA SER A 86 2.80 -13.06 1.40
C SER A 86 1.71 -14.10 1.14
N ILE A 87 0.49 -13.70 0.74
CA ILE A 87 -0.55 -14.62 0.25
C ILE A 87 -0.11 -15.28 -1.07
N SER A 88 0.41 -14.49 -2.02
CA SER A 88 0.85 -14.98 -3.32
C SER A 88 2.04 -15.93 -3.22
N ARG A 89 2.93 -15.71 -2.25
CA ARG A 89 4.05 -16.60 -1.91
C ARG A 89 3.64 -17.82 -1.08
N GLY A 90 2.39 -17.89 -0.63
CA GLY A 90 1.89 -18.98 0.22
C GLY A 90 2.43 -18.96 1.66
N GLU A 91 3.02 -17.84 2.09
CA GLU A 91 3.54 -17.66 3.46
C GLU A 91 2.41 -17.44 4.47
N VAL A 92 1.29 -16.87 4.03
CA VAL A 92 0.08 -16.68 4.82
C VAL A 92 -1.15 -17.06 4.01
N GLN A 93 -2.19 -17.53 4.70
CA GLN A 93 -3.44 -17.96 4.08
C GLN A 93 -4.62 -17.20 4.68
N LEU A 94 -5.51 -16.71 3.82
CA LEU A 94 -6.69 -15.97 4.26
C LEU A 94 -7.65 -16.93 4.95
N VAL A 95 -7.70 -16.91 6.28
CA VAL A 95 -8.64 -17.75 7.04
C VAL A 95 -10.03 -17.15 6.90
N LYS A 96 -10.90 -17.85 6.17
CA LYS A 96 -12.31 -17.47 6.04
C LYS A 96 -12.92 -17.42 7.43
N ARG A 97 -13.35 -16.23 7.89
CA ARG A 97 -14.11 -16.13 9.14
C ARG A 97 -15.38 -16.94 8.95
N CYS A 98 -15.52 -18.03 9.71
CA CYS A 98 -16.75 -18.78 9.75
C CYS A 98 -17.89 -17.80 10.07
N SER A 99 -18.88 -17.74 9.17
CA SER A 99 -20.17 -17.14 9.49
C SER A 99 -20.68 -17.80 10.77
N LEU A 100 -21.15 -16.98 11.70
CA LEU A 100 -21.65 -17.38 13.02
C LEU A 100 -22.45 -18.69 12.94
N PRO A 101 -22.29 -19.58 13.93
CA PRO A 101 -22.98 -20.86 13.91
C PRO A 101 -24.52 -20.66 13.85
N PRO A 102 -25.27 -21.59 13.24
CA PRO A 102 -26.69 -21.42 12.90
C PRO A 102 -27.58 -20.94 14.05
N TYR A 103 -27.21 -21.26 15.29
CA TYR A 103 -27.93 -20.92 16.51
C TYR A 103 -27.95 -19.40 16.81
N ALA A 104 -26.99 -18.63 16.29
CA ALA A 104 -26.90 -17.18 16.51
C ALA A 104 -27.88 -16.36 15.65
N GLN A 105 -28.44 -16.94 14.58
CA GLN A 105 -29.42 -16.27 13.72
C GLN A 105 -30.84 -16.26 14.30
N LEU A 106 -31.16 -17.23 15.16
CA LEU A 106 -32.50 -17.42 15.74
C LEU A 106 -32.85 -16.38 16.82
N MET A 107 -31.87 -15.78 17.47
CA MET A 107 -32.08 -14.79 18.54
C MET A 107 -32.41 -13.39 18.02
N ASN A 108 -32.31 -13.13 16.71
CA ASN A 108 -32.53 -11.80 16.14
C ASN A 108 -33.90 -11.64 15.45
N MET A 109 -34.69 -12.72 15.34
CA MET A 109 -36.03 -12.68 14.76
C MET A 109 -37.17 -12.67 15.79
N SER A 110 -36.86 -12.80 17.09
CA SER A 110 -37.86 -12.80 18.17
C SER A 110 -38.30 -11.42 18.66
N ASN A 111 -37.75 -10.33 18.12
CA ASN A 111 -38.12 -8.95 18.52
C ASN A 111 -38.93 -8.17 17.48
N VAL A 112 -39.54 -8.83 16.49
CA VAL A 112 -40.45 -8.17 15.54
C VAL A 112 -41.86 -8.74 15.65
N SER A 113 -42.53 -8.41 16.76
CA SER A 113 -43.99 -8.33 16.83
C SER A 113 -44.41 -7.58 18.08
N GLN A 114 -44.85 -6.33 17.93
CA GLN A 114 -46.25 -5.99 18.18
C GLN A 114 -46.58 -4.56 17.72
N GLU A 115 -47.67 -4.49 16.95
CA GLU A 115 -48.43 -3.34 16.45
C GLU A 115 -48.83 -2.35 17.57
N PRO A 116 -49.28 -1.13 17.23
CA PRO A 116 -50.73 -0.96 17.28
C PRO A 116 -51.33 -0.20 16.09
N LYS A 117 -52.50 -0.69 15.69
CA LYS A 117 -53.47 -0.04 14.80
C LYS A 117 -54.01 1.22 15.47
N ASN A 118 -53.98 2.35 14.76
CA ASN A 118 -54.72 3.54 15.14
C ASN A 118 -56.03 3.64 14.34
N HIS A 119 -57.08 3.96 15.09
CA HIS A 119 -58.47 4.17 14.70
C HIS A 119 -58.67 5.36 13.76
#